data_AF-A0A973AUH7-F1
#
_entry.id   AF-A0A973AUH7-F1
#
_cell.length_a   1.000
_cell.length_b   1.000
_cell.length_c   1.000
_cell.angle_alpha   90.00
_cell.angle_beta   90.00
_cell.angle_gamma   90.00
#
_symmetry.space_group_name_H-M   'P 1'
#
loop_
_entity.id
_entity.type
_entity.pdbx_description
1 polymer ?
#
loop_
_entity_poly.entity_id
_entity_poly.type
_entity_poly.pdbx_seq_one_letter_code
_entity_poly.pdbx_strand_id
1 'polypeptide(L)'
;MTKPLLFLLCLLTWSSVQSAVLSETGVFLLPMNCSELLPDPGPFVNYFEAVGRGMVTSNKKLSNRIFRVLAIREKVTDAMDRQRDQHPIDIIIRKTLCFFREQKEPLKPVLYDDENFISYLSAAISEIETKVNEVVYQWELDLAQRLEYEKIIDKNQQLILSMKRQAEKEAEAEVKKIAQRAKAKAKFP
;
A
#
# COMPACT_ATOMS: atom_id res chain seq x y z
N MET A 1 12.06 -39.57 69.09
CA MET A 1 12.15 -40.19 67.75
C MET A 1 11.30 -39.38 66.79
N THR A 2 11.87 -38.35 66.14
CA THR A 2 11.19 -37.51 65.13
C THR A 2 12.24 -36.69 64.36
N LYS A 3 13.09 -37.34 63.57
CA LYS A 3 14.08 -36.66 62.70
C LYS A 3 14.32 -37.33 61.31
N PRO A 4 13.30 -37.82 60.58
CA PRO A 4 13.49 -38.07 59.14
C PRO A 4 12.66 -37.17 58.21
N LEU A 5 11.80 -36.29 58.74
CA LEU A 5 10.85 -35.52 57.90
C LEU A 5 11.42 -34.21 57.33
N LEU A 6 12.54 -33.72 57.87
CA LEU A 6 13.12 -32.43 57.48
C LEU A 6 14.13 -32.53 56.33
N PHE A 7 14.65 -33.74 56.05
CA PHE A 7 15.61 -33.96 54.97
C PHE A 7 14.93 -34.20 53.61
N LEU A 8 13.66 -34.59 53.60
CA LEU A 8 12.89 -34.82 52.36
C LEU A 8 12.34 -33.52 51.75
N LEU A 9 12.25 -32.43 52.52
CA LEU A 9 11.71 -31.15 52.07
C LEU A 9 12.77 -30.24 51.41
N CYS A 10 14.07 -30.51 51.59
CA CYS A 10 15.15 -29.77 50.92
C CYS A 10 15.52 -30.32 49.53
N LEU A 11 15.03 -31.50 49.14
CA LEU A 11 15.30 -32.09 47.82
C LEU A 11 14.27 -31.69 46.75
N LEU A 12 13.19 -31.01 47.13
CA LEU A 12 12.17 -30.50 46.21
C LEU A 12 12.39 -29.04 45.77
N THR A 13 13.44 -28.37 46.26
CA THR A 13 13.74 -26.98 45.87
C THR A 13 14.85 -26.83 44.82
N TRP A 14 15.41 -27.93 44.30
CA TRP A 14 16.56 -27.93 43.38
C TRP A 14 16.31 -28.62 42.03
N SER A 15 15.07 -28.66 41.56
CA SER A 15 14.73 -29.17 40.21
C SER A 15 13.79 -28.24 39.43
N SER A 16 14.01 -26.92 39.53
CA SER A 16 13.34 -25.93 38.69
C SER A 16 14.36 -24.95 38.10
N VAL A 17 15.29 -25.46 37.30
CA VAL A 17 16.00 -24.67 36.29
C VAL A 17 16.15 -25.52 35.04
N GLN A 18 15.18 -25.42 34.12
CA GLN A 18 15.35 -25.34 32.67
C GLN A 18 14.00 -25.37 31.96
N SER A 19 13.34 -24.22 31.99
CA SER A 19 12.62 -23.71 30.83
C SER A 19 12.99 -22.25 30.74
N ALA A 20 14.19 -22.01 30.22
CA ALA A 20 14.56 -20.72 29.70
C ALA A 20 13.75 -20.48 28.41
N VAL A 21 13.44 -19.21 28.19
CA VAL A 21 12.76 -18.60 27.04
C VAL A 21 11.23 -18.52 27.21
N LEU A 22 10.80 -17.26 27.34
CA LEU A 22 9.44 -16.69 27.43
C LEU A 22 9.10 -16.01 28.77
N SER A 23 10.08 -15.39 29.43
CA SER A 23 9.82 -14.23 30.29
C SER A 23 10.17 -12.94 29.55
N GLU A 24 9.43 -12.64 28.51
CA GLU A 24 9.29 -11.29 27.97
C GLU A 24 7.94 -11.29 27.24
N THR A 25 6.92 -10.74 27.88
CA THR A 25 5.63 -10.42 27.25
C THR A 25 5.78 -9.23 26.33
N GLY A 26 6.79 -9.27 25.46
CA GLY A 26 6.89 -8.42 24.31
C GLY A 26 6.08 -9.06 23.21
N VAL A 27 5.03 -8.40 22.74
CA VAL A 27 4.41 -8.80 21.48
C VAL A 27 5.46 -8.54 20.40
N PHE A 28 6.03 -9.58 19.80
CA PHE A 28 7.01 -9.47 18.72
C PHE A 28 6.27 -9.60 17.40
N LEU A 29 6.38 -8.64 16.46
CA LEU A 29 5.77 -8.82 15.14
C LEU A 29 6.31 -7.86 14.06
N LEU A 30 7.63 -7.76 13.93
CA LEU A 30 8.21 -7.58 12.59
C LEU A 30 8.47 -8.98 12.03
N PRO A 31 7.88 -9.35 10.89
CA PRO A 31 8.07 -10.70 10.37
C PRO A 31 9.55 -10.98 10.10
N MET A 32 9.95 -12.22 10.39
CA MET A 32 11.36 -12.65 10.52
C MET A 32 12.20 -12.48 9.26
N ASN A 33 11.57 -12.36 8.10
CA ASN A 33 12.22 -12.28 6.81
C ASN A 33 11.50 -11.32 5.86
N CYS A 34 12.25 -10.32 5.40
CA CYS A 34 11.78 -9.38 4.39
C CYS A 34 11.65 -10.02 2.99
N SER A 35 12.23 -11.20 2.82
CA SER A 35 12.30 -11.95 1.56
C SER A 35 11.19 -13.00 1.39
N GLU A 36 10.56 -13.44 2.47
CA GLU A 36 9.67 -14.62 2.47
C GLU A 36 8.18 -14.26 2.57
N LEU A 37 7.86 -12.97 2.79
CA LEU A 37 6.49 -12.41 2.82
C LEU A 37 6.13 -11.63 1.55
N LEU A 38 6.48 -12.16 0.39
CA LEU A 38 5.83 -11.71 -0.83
C LEU A 38 4.47 -12.44 -0.96
N PRO A 39 3.32 -11.73 -1.02
CA PRO A 39 3.17 -10.29 -1.23
C PRO A 39 2.66 -9.45 -0.03
N ASP A 40 2.31 -10.04 1.12
CA ASP A 40 1.52 -9.36 2.18
C ASP A 40 2.31 -8.30 2.98
N PRO A 41 2.02 -6.99 2.84
CA PRO A 41 2.65 -5.95 3.62
C PRO A 41 1.95 -5.67 4.96
N GLY A 42 0.81 -6.32 5.24
CA GLY A 42 -0.02 -6.11 6.43
C GLY A 42 0.74 -6.14 7.76
N PRO A 43 1.63 -7.13 8.01
CA PRO A 43 2.40 -7.17 9.25
C PRO A 43 3.28 -5.93 9.48
N PHE A 44 3.85 -5.37 8.42
CA PHE A 44 4.70 -4.18 8.50
C PHE A 44 3.91 -2.92 8.82
N VAL A 45 2.72 -2.78 8.22
CA VAL A 45 1.81 -1.65 8.48
C VAL A 45 1.27 -1.72 9.90
N ASN A 46 0.83 -2.91 10.34
CA ASN A 46 0.35 -3.13 11.71
C ASN A 46 1.45 -2.83 12.74
N TYR A 47 2.69 -3.20 12.43
CA TYR A 47 3.82 -2.88 13.30
C TYR A 47 4.08 -1.37 13.36
N PHE A 48 4.11 -0.71 12.20
CA PHE A 48 4.30 0.74 12.12
C PHE A 48 3.22 1.50 12.92
N GLU A 49 1.97 1.04 12.84
CA GLU A 49 0.87 1.58 13.65
C GLU A 49 1.06 1.30 15.15
N ALA A 50 1.45 0.09 15.53
CA ALA A 50 1.68 -0.27 16.92
C ALA A 50 2.77 0.60 17.58
N VAL A 51 3.87 0.88 16.87
CA VAL A 51 4.90 1.84 17.31
C VAL A 51 4.29 3.22 17.50
N GLY A 52 3.49 3.69 16.54
CA GLY A 52 2.77 4.96 16.64
C GLY A 52 1.93 5.05 17.91
N ARG A 53 1.13 4.01 18.21
CA ARG A 53 0.27 3.89 19.40
C ARG A 53 1.07 3.84 20.71
N GLY A 54 2.11 3.00 20.77
CA GLY A 54 2.97 2.85 21.95
C GLY A 54 3.72 4.12 22.33
N MET A 55 4.03 4.96 21.34
CA MET A 55 4.79 6.21 21.54
C MET A 55 3.92 7.45 21.78
N VAL A 56 2.58 7.37 21.75
CA VAL A 56 1.70 8.56 21.83
C VAL A 56 1.93 9.34 23.13
N THR A 57 2.17 8.63 24.24
CA THR A 57 2.37 9.25 25.55
C THR A 57 3.82 9.71 25.75
N SER A 58 4.80 8.92 25.27
CA SER A 58 6.23 9.14 25.50
C SER A 58 6.89 10.06 24.46
N ASN A 59 6.49 9.98 23.17
CA ASN A 59 7.00 10.81 22.08
C ASN A 59 5.88 11.18 21.08
N LYS A 60 5.03 12.11 21.50
CA LYS A 60 3.92 12.67 20.71
C LYS A 60 4.32 13.11 19.30
N LYS A 61 5.52 13.67 19.14
CA LYS A 61 5.99 14.19 17.84
C LYS A 61 6.18 13.07 16.83
N LEU A 62 6.83 11.97 17.23
CA LEU A 62 7.01 10.82 16.36
C LEU A 62 5.67 10.15 16.03
N SER A 63 4.82 9.91 17.04
CA SER A 63 3.50 9.32 16.82
C SER A 63 2.63 10.11 15.88
N ASN A 64 2.58 11.45 16.03
CA ASN A 64 1.81 12.30 15.12
C ASN A 64 2.26 12.16 13.66
N ARG A 65 3.56 11.98 13.42
CA ARG A 65 4.11 11.78 12.07
C ARG A 65 3.75 10.40 11.50
N ILE A 66 3.86 9.36 12.32
CA ILE A 66 3.43 8.00 11.95
C ILE A 66 1.94 8.00 11.58
N PHE A 67 1.07 8.56 12.42
CA PHE A 67 -0.36 8.63 12.12
C PHE A 67 -0.69 9.50 10.91
N ARG A 68 0.08 10.56 10.65
CA ARG A 68 -0.07 11.33 9.41
C ARG A 68 0.20 10.48 8.18
N VAL A 69 1.25 9.66 8.19
CA VAL A 69 1.56 8.72 7.09
C VAL A 69 0.42 7.71 6.91
N LEU A 70 -0.11 7.15 8.00
CA LEU A 70 -1.23 6.21 7.95
C LEU A 70 -2.53 6.85 7.46
N ALA A 71 -2.81 8.10 7.83
CA ALA A 71 -3.98 8.83 7.33
C ALA A 71 -3.87 9.13 5.82
N ILE A 72 -2.67 9.44 5.32
CA ILE A 72 -2.46 9.59 3.88
C ILE A 72 -2.67 8.24 3.17
N ARG A 73 -2.17 7.15 3.75
CA ARG A 73 -2.38 5.79 3.24
C ARG A 73 -3.85 5.47 3.04
N GLU A 74 -4.70 5.76 4.02
CA GLU A 74 -6.15 5.53 3.94
C GLU A 74 -6.78 6.33 2.79
N LYS A 75 -6.45 7.63 2.66
CA LYS A 75 -6.95 8.47 1.58
C LYS A 75 -6.53 8.00 0.19
N VAL A 76 -5.29 7.56 0.04
CA VAL A 76 -4.79 7.00 -1.22
C VAL A 76 -5.47 5.67 -1.53
N THR A 77 -5.73 4.84 -0.50
CA THR A 77 -6.46 3.57 -0.67
C THR A 77 -7.89 3.79 -1.18
N ASP A 78 -8.62 4.75 -0.59
CA ASP A 78 -10.00 5.06 -1.00
C ASP A 78 -10.09 5.56 -2.44
N ALA A 79 -9.03 6.21 -2.91
CA ALA A 79 -8.99 6.83 -4.24
C ALA A 79 -8.31 5.97 -5.30
N MET A 80 -7.69 4.85 -4.92
CA MET A 80 -7.06 3.90 -5.84
C MET A 80 -8.04 2.82 -6.29
N ASP A 81 -7.94 2.43 -7.57
CA ASP A 81 -8.63 1.24 -8.07
C ASP A 81 -8.17 0.00 -7.30
N ARG A 82 -9.15 -0.78 -6.80
CA ARG A 82 -8.94 -2.02 -6.03
C ARG A 82 -8.16 -3.12 -6.77
N GLN A 83 -7.76 -2.88 -8.01
CA GLN A 83 -7.01 -3.82 -8.85
C GLN A 83 -5.48 -3.74 -8.68
N ARG A 84 -4.94 -2.78 -7.92
CA ARG A 84 -3.49 -2.82 -7.60
C ARG A 84 -3.25 -3.80 -6.46
N ASP A 85 -2.51 -4.87 -6.74
CA ASP A 85 -2.17 -5.93 -5.77
C ASP A 85 -1.37 -5.43 -4.55
N GLN A 86 -0.71 -4.28 -4.64
CA GLN A 86 0.05 -3.68 -3.52
C GLN A 86 -0.13 -2.17 -3.45
N HIS A 87 -0.43 -1.67 -2.25
CA HIS A 87 -0.53 -0.25 -1.96
C HIS A 87 0.88 0.38 -1.86
N PRO A 88 1.17 1.49 -2.58
CA PRO A 88 2.53 2.01 -2.71
C PRO A 88 3.15 2.49 -1.39
N ILE A 89 2.33 3.03 -0.48
CA ILE A 89 2.80 3.46 0.85
C ILE A 89 3.19 2.24 1.70
N ASP A 90 2.55 1.11 1.50
CA ASP A 90 2.82 -0.12 2.25
C ASP A 90 4.18 -0.69 1.85
N ILE A 91 4.52 -0.56 0.56
CA ILE A 91 5.84 -0.89 0.03
C ILE A 91 6.92 0.00 0.66
N ILE A 92 6.65 1.30 0.82
CA ILE A 92 7.58 2.24 1.46
C ILE A 92 7.81 1.83 2.92
N ILE A 93 6.73 1.63 3.69
CA ILE A 93 6.81 1.19 5.10
C ILE A 93 7.60 -0.11 5.20
N ARG A 94 7.26 -1.14 4.40
CA ARG A 94 7.98 -2.41 4.37
C ARG A 94 9.47 -2.21 4.09
N LYS A 95 9.83 -1.47 3.04
CA LYS A 95 11.23 -1.26 2.66
C LYS A 95 12.03 -0.58 3.78
N THR A 96 11.47 0.43 4.42
CA THR A 96 12.15 1.11 5.53
C THR A 96 12.34 0.19 6.73
N LEU A 97 11.31 -0.56 7.12
CA LEU A 97 11.41 -1.50 8.23
C LEU A 97 12.38 -2.66 7.94
N CYS A 98 12.44 -3.10 6.68
CA CYS A 98 13.36 -4.13 6.24
C CYS A 98 14.81 -3.69 6.22
N PHE A 99 15.08 -2.45 5.81
CA PHE A 99 16.42 -1.90 5.79
C PHE A 99 17.09 -1.93 7.17
N PHE A 100 16.34 -1.62 8.24
CA PHE A 100 16.85 -1.74 9.61
C PHE A 100 17.34 -3.16 9.94
N ARG A 101 16.55 -4.18 9.54
CA ARG A 101 16.88 -5.59 9.80
C ARG A 101 18.12 -6.04 9.04
N GLU A 102 18.24 -5.62 7.78
CA GLU A 102 19.39 -5.97 6.94
C GLU A 102 20.69 -5.37 7.47
N GLN A 103 20.66 -4.18 8.07
CA GLN A 103 21.86 -3.50 8.56
C GLN A 103 22.34 -3.94 9.94
N LYS A 104 21.43 -4.33 10.84
CA LYS A 104 21.75 -4.56 12.25
C LYS A 104 21.80 -6.04 12.58
N GLU A 105 20.68 -6.76 12.49
CA GLU A 105 20.61 -8.19 12.83
C GLU A 105 19.39 -8.86 12.15
N PRO A 106 19.56 -9.57 11.02
CA PRO A 106 18.44 -10.04 10.21
C PRO A 106 17.53 -11.08 10.91
N LEU A 107 18.04 -11.80 11.92
CA LEU A 107 17.36 -12.95 12.54
C LEU A 107 16.80 -12.68 13.94
N LYS A 108 17.08 -11.52 14.56
CA LYS A 108 16.55 -11.24 15.90
C LYS A 108 15.16 -10.62 15.83
N PRO A 109 14.22 -11.06 16.67
CA PRO A 109 12.92 -10.42 16.77
C PRO A 109 13.10 -9.01 17.37
N VAL A 110 12.42 -8.04 16.78
CA VAL A 110 12.46 -6.63 17.21
C VAL A 110 11.20 -6.33 18.01
N LEU A 111 11.39 -5.80 19.22
CA LEU A 111 10.31 -5.33 20.08
C LEU A 111 9.81 -3.94 19.61
N TYR A 112 8.53 -3.65 19.83
CA TYR A 112 7.96 -2.33 19.46
C TYR A 112 8.59 -1.16 20.21
N ASP A 113 9.06 -1.40 21.43
CA ASP A 113 9.71 -0.47 22.34
C ASP A 113 11.24 -0.52 22.29
N ASP A 114 11.83 -1.28 21.35
CA ASP A 114 13.29 -1.32 21.18
C ASP A 114 13.84 0.09 20.86
N GLU A 115 14.70 0.60 21.73
CA GLU A 115 15.23 1.97 21.64
C GLU A 115 16.04 2.19 20.36
N ASN A 116 16.78 1.18 19.90
CA ASN A 116 17.59 1.26 18.69
C ASN A 116 16.70 1.39 17.46
N PHE A 117 15.63 0.60 17.41
CA PHE A 117 14.64 0.62 16.36
C PHE A 117 13.84 1.93 16.36
N ILE A 118 13.39 2.41 17.53
CA ILE A 118 12.67 3.69 17.64
C ILE A 118 13.57 4.85 17.18
N SER A 119 14.85 4.85 17.58
CA SER A 119 15.82 5.85 17.15
C SER A 119 16.01 5.84 15.63
N TYR A 120 16.18 4.65 15.04
CA TYR A 120 16.22 4.48 13.59
C TYR A 120 14.95 5.03 12.92
N LEU A 121 13.77 4.63 13.40
CA LEU A 121 12.51 5.05 12.81
C LEU A 121 12.33 6.56 12.92
N SER A 122 12.71 7.15 14.04
CA SER A 122 12.68 8.60 14.24
C SER A 122 13.62 9.36 13.30
N ALA A 123 14.72 8.74 12.86
CA ALA A 123 15.60 9.32 11.84
C ALA A 123 15.02 9.13 10.43
N ALA A 124 14.48 7.94 10.14
CA ALA A 124 13.98 7.56 8.81
C ALA A 124 12.61 8.17 8.48
N ILE A 125 11.80 8.53 9.46
CA ILE A 125 10.41 8.99 9.26
C ILE A 125 10.30 10.23 8.34
N SER A 126 11.32 11.10 8.31
CA SER A 126 11.36 12.24 7.39
C SER A 126 11.47 11.80 5.93
N GLU A 127 12.26 10.76 5.67
CA GLU A 127 12.40 10.18 4.34
C GLU A 127 11.11 9.45 3.92
N ILE A 128 10.48 8.73 4.87
CA ILE A 128 9.16 8.10 4.64
C ILE A 128 8.14 9.17 4.22
N GLU A 129 8.03 10.27 4.97
CA GLU A 129 7.10 11.36 4.66
C GLU A 129 7.35 11.95 3.27
N THR A 130 8.61 12.19 2.90
CA THR A 130 8.96 12.68 1.55
C THR A 130 8.50 11.70 0.46
N LYS A 131 8.83 10.41 0.59
CA LYS A 131 8.42 9.39 -0.39
C LYS A 131 6.90 9.22 -0.47
N VAL A 132 6.21 9.33 0.66
CA VAL A 132 4.74 9.29 0.72
C VAL A 132 4.15 10.51 -0.02
N ASN A 133 4.70 11.70 0.16
CA ASN A 133 4.26 12.89 -0.57
C ASN A 133 4.52 12.77 -2.08
N GLU A 134 5.64 12.18 -2.50
CA GLU A 134 5.93 11.91 -3.91
C GLU A 134 4.89 10.95 -4.51
N VAL A 135 4.51 9.89 -3.79
CA VAL A 135 3.46 8.97 -4.23
C VAL A 135 2.12 9.68 -4.41
N VAL A 136 1.74 10.55 -3.46
CA VAL A 136 0.51 11.35 -3.57
C VAL A 136 0.57 12.28 -4.78
N TYR A 137 1.70 12.96 -4.99
CA TYR A 137 1.89 13.85 -6.14
C TYR A 137 1.76 13.11 -7.48
N GLN A 138 2.42 11.95 -7.62
CA GLN A 138 2.33 11.13 -8.83
C GLN A 138 0.90 10.64 -9.06
N TRP A 139 0.20 10.25 -8.00
CA TRP A 139 -1.19 9.83 -8.10
C TRP A 139 -2.12 10.95 -8.59
N GLU A 140 -2.01 12.16 -8.03
CA GLU A 140 -2.78 13.34 -8.49
C GLU A 140 -2.48 13.68 -9.95
N LEU A 141 -1.20 13.57 -10.35
CA LEU A 141 -0.78 13.80 -11.73
C LEU A 141 -1.41 12.78 -12.69
N ASP A 142 -1.36 11.49 -12.36
CA ASP A 142 -1.97 10.41 -13.14
C ASP A 142 -3.48 10.62 -13.28
N LEU A 143 -4.16 11.03 -12.20
CA LEU A 143 -5.58 11.32 -12.19
C LEU A 143 -5.92 12.48 -13.14
N ALA A 144 -5.16 13.58 -13.07
CA ALA A 144 -5.35 14.73 -13.94
C ALA A 144 -5.16 14.36 -15.43
N GLN A 145 -4.13 13.57 -15.74
CA GLN A 145 -3.90 13.09 -17.10
C GLN A 145 -5.04 12.20 -17.61
N ARG A 146 -5.52 11.25 -16.78
CA ARG A 146 -6.66 10.39 -17.14
C ARG A 146 -7.90 11.22 -17.49
N LEU A 147 -8.23 12.21 -16.66
CA LEU A 147 -9.37 13.10 -16.90
C LEU A 147 -9.21 13.92 -18.19
N GLU A 148 -7.99 14.31 -18.55
CA GLU A 148 -7.73 15.00 -19.81
C GLU A 148 -7.90 14.06 -21.01
N TYR A 149 -7.37 12.83 -20.93
CA TYR A 149 -7.54 11.81 -21.96
C TYR A 149 -9.00 11.44 -22.19
N GLU A 150 -9.79 11.28 -21.13
CA GLU A 150 -11.23 11.01 -21.22
C GLU A 150 -11.96 12.13 -21.99
N LYS A 151 -11.66 13.40 -21.70
CA LYS A 151 -12.22 14.55 -22.44
C LYS A 151 -11.85 14.52 -23.91
N ILE A 152 -10.62 14.13 -24.24
CA ILE A 152 -10.16 14.02 -25.64
C ILE A 152 -10.90 12.88 -26.33
N ILE A 153 -11.06 11.73 -25.68
CA ILE A 153 -11.80 10.58 -26.20
C ILE A 153 -13.24 10.98 -26.49
N ASP A 154 -13.93 11.64 -25.56
CA ASP A 154 -15.31 12.08 -25.74
C ASP A 154 -15.47 13.04 -26.93
N LYS A 155 -14.56 14.03 -27.05
CA LYS A 155 -14.54 14.94 -28.20
C LYS A 155 -14.33 14.20 -29.52
N ASN A 156 -13.40 13.25 -29.54
CA ASN A 156 -13.12 12.45 -30.73
C ASN A 156 -14.31 11.56 -31.10
N GLN A 157 -14.99 10.96 -30.12
CA GLN A 157 -16.22 10.18 -30.36
C GLN A 157 -17.32 11.05 -30.97
N GLN A 158 -17.55 12.26 -30.43
CA GLN A 158 -18.52 13.21 -30.97
C GLN A 158 -18.18 13.62 -32.41
N LEU A 159 -16.90 13.86 -32.70
CA LEU A 159 -16.42 14.17 -34.05
C LEU A 159 -16.62 12.99 -35.02
N ILE A 160 -16.30 11.77 -34.61
CA ILE A 160 -16.52 10.57 -35.42
C ILE A 160 -18.01 10.41 -35.73
N LEU A 161 -18.90 10.62 -34.75
CA LEU A 161 -20.35 10.54 -34.96
C LEU A 161 -20.86 11.61 -35.91
N SER A 162 -20.35 12.85 -35.83
CA SER A 162 -20.75 13.92 -36.76
C SER A 162 -20.27 13.64 -38.19
N MET A 163 -19.03 13.16 -38.34
CA MET A 163 -18.47 12.77 -39.63
C MET A 163 -19.23 11.60 -40.26
N LYS A 164 -19.60 10.58 -39.46
CA LYS A 164 -20.44 9.47 -39.94
C LYS A 164 -21.78 9.94 -40.49
N ARG A 165 -22.49 10.80 -39.74
CA ARG A 165 -23.77 11.38 -40.17
C ARG A 165 -23.63 12.21 -41.45
N GLN A 166 -22.52 12.94 -41.59
CA GLN A 166 -22.26 13.71 -42.81
C GLN A 166 -22.00 12.78 -44.00
N ALA A 167 -21.15 11.75 -43.83
CA ALA A 167 -20.87 10.77 -44.87
C ALA A 167 -22.14 10.01 -45.30
N GLU A 168 -23.03 9.66 -44.38
CA GLU A 168 -24.34 9.05 -44.69
C GLU A 168 -25.20 9.99 -45.55
N LYS A 169 -25.29 11.27 -45.21
CA LYS A 169 -26.04 12.26 -46.00
C LYS A 169 -25.45 12.45 -47.40
N GLU A 170 -24.12 12.50 -47.51
CA GLU A 170 -23.43 12.62 -48.79
C GLU A 170 -23.66 11.38 -49.66
N ALA A 171 -23.54 10.18 -49.08
CA ALA A 171 -23.82 8.92 -49.76
C ALA A 171 -25.29 8.83 -50.24
N GLU A 172 -26.26 9.21 -49.42
CA GLU A 172 -27.67 9.28 -49.85
C GLU A 172 -27.87 10.25 -51.03
N ALA A 173 -27.21 11.41 -50.99
CA ALA A 173 -27.28 12.39 -52.07
C ALA A 173 -26.66 11.85 -53.37
N GLU A 174 -25.54 11.14 -53.28
CA GLU A 174 -24.92 10.47 -54.43
C GLU A 174 -25.80 9.37 -55.00
N VAL A 175 -26.36 8.50 -54.15
CA VAL A 175 -27.29 7.45 -54.58
C VAL A 175 -28.49 8.05 -55.30
N LYS A 176 -29.08 9.14 -54.78
CA LYS A 176 -30.17 9.87 -55.45
C LYS A 176 -29.75 10.40 -56.82
N LYS A 177 -28.56 11.00 -56.94
CA LYS A 177 -28.01 11.49 -58.23
C LYS A 177 -27.83 10.34 -59.23
N ILE A 178 -27.26 9.21 -58.79
CA ILE A 178 -27.06 8.02 -59.63
C ILE A 178 -28.42 7.47 -60.10
N ALA A 179 -29.38 7.31 -59.18
CA ALA A 179 -30.71 6.82 -59.51
C ALA A 179 -31.46 7.73 -60.49
N GLN A 180 -31.36 9.05 -60.35
CA GLN A 180 -31.93 10.02 -61.30
C GLN A 180 -31.30 9.89 -62.68
N ARG A 181 -29.97 9.77 -62.76
CA ARG A 181 -29.26 9.56 -64.03
C ARG A 181 -29.67 8.25 -64.70
N ALA A 182 -29.81 7.17 -63.94
CA ALA A 182 -30.26 5.88 -64.45
C ALA A 182 -31.70 5.96 -65.01
N LYS A 183 -32.62 6.60 -64.27
CA LYS A 183 -34.00 6.83 -64.74
C LYS A 183 -34.07 7.69 -66.00
N ALA A 184 -33.24 8.72 -66.10
CA ALA A 184 -33.17 9.58 -67.27
C ALA A 184 -32.70 8.81 -68.51
N LYS A 185 -31.66 7.96 -68.38
CA LYS A 185 -31.20 7.09 -69.47
C LYS A 185 -32.25 6.07 -69.90
N ALA A 186 -33.02 5.50 -68.97
CA ALA A 186 -34.06 4.52 -69.30
C ALA A 186 -35.29 5.11 -70.03
N LYS A 187 -35.49 6.44 -69.99
CA LYS A 187 -36.61 7.12 -70.65
C LYS A 187 -36.33 7.57 -72.09
N PHE A 188 -35.07 7.49 -72.54
CA PHE A 188 -34.70 7.72 -73.93
C PHE A 188 -34.31 6.38 -74.57
N PRO A 189 -35.25 5.68 -75.22
CA PRO A 189 -34.91 4.66 -76.21
C PRO A 189 -34.28 5.27 -77.46
#